data_AF-A0A1G3YRB3-F1
#
_entry.id   AF-A0A1G3YRB3-F1
#
_cell.length_a   1.000
_cell.length_b   1.000
_cell.length_c   1.000
_cell.angle_alpha   90.00
_cell.angle_beta   90.00
_cell.angle_gamma   90.00
#
_symmetry.space_group_name_H-M   'P 1'
#
loop_
_entity.id
_entity.type
_entity.pdbx_description
1 polymer ?
#
loop_
_entity_poly.entity_id
_entity_poly.type
_entity_poly.pdbx_seq_one_letter_code
_entity_poly.pdbx_strand_id
1 'polypeptide(L)'
;MRGGASSPGPSGTTIRSSKPDATQDFSTDPRTAPWRDSAIRCGHRSVIGLPLKDKGGKVFGDLTIYSSEPDGCTSQEIRLLDELAGDLAFGIGTLRGRAERKR
;
A
#
# COMPACT_ATOMS: atom_id res chain seq x y z
N MET A 1 -25.82 -5.38 10.91
CA MET A 1 -24.66 -6.24 10.58
C MET A 1 -23.77 -5.48 9.60
N ARG A 2 -22.55 -5.10 9.99
CA ARG A 2 -21.66 -4.25 9.17
C ARG A 2 -20.88 -5.14 8.19
N GLY A 3 -21.26 -5.13 6.92
CA GLY A 3 -20.49 -5.72 5.83
C GLY A 3 -19.25 -4.86 5.56
N GLY A 4 -18.13 -5.22 6.19
CA GLY A 4 -16.83 -4.66 5.83
C GLY A 4 -16.41 -5.23 4.49
N ALA A 5 -16.32 -4.39 3.47
CA ALA A 5 -15.80 -4.76 2.15
C ALA A 5 -14.42 -5.39 2.30
N SER A 6 -14.36 -6.72 2.18
CA SER A 6 -13.13 -7.49 2.21
C SER A 6 -12.50 -7.37 0.83
N SER A 7 -11.75 -6.29 0.59
CA SER A 7 -10.96 -6.17 -0.65
C SER A 7 -9.82 -7.18 -0.59
N PRO A 8 -9.78 -8.20 -1.46
CA PRO A 8 -8.68 -9.17 -1.50
C PRO A 8 -7.39 -8.59 -2.10
N GLY A 9 -7.39 -7.29 -2.45
CA GLY A 9 -6.27 -6.58 -3.04
C GLY A 9 -5.10 -6.34 -2.08
N PRO A 10 -3.93 -5.96 -2.60
CA PRO A 10 -2.73 -5.68 -1.81
C PRO A 10 -3.02 -4.73 -0.64
N SER A 11 -3.85 -3.70 -0.82
CA SER A 11 -4.26 -2.79 0.28
C SER A 11 -5.00 -3.49 1.44
N GLY A 12 -5.78 -4.53 1.19
CA GLY A 12 -6.46 -5.31 2.24
C GLY A 12 -5.50 -6.22 3.02
N THR A 13 -4.47 -6.73 2.34
CA THR A 13 -3.40 -7.55 2.91
C THR A 13 -2.41 -6.70 3.70
N THR A 14 -2.05 -5.52 3.20
CA THR A 14 -1.11 -4.58 3.84
C THR A 14 -1.65 -4.07 5.19
N ILE A 15 -2.94 -3.76 5.27
CA ILE A 15 -3.58 -3.31 6.52
C ILE A 15 -3.62 -4.42 7.58
N ARG A 16 -3.81 -5.69 7.18
CA ARG A 16 -3.86 -6.82 8.12
C ARG A 16 -2.48 -7.34 8.53
N SER A 17 -1.54 -7.36 7.59
CA SER A 17 -0.18 -7.87 7.83
C SER A 17 0.73 -6.84 8.47
N SER A 18 0.37 -5.55 8.38
CA SER A 18 1.23 -4.42 8.77
C SER A 18 2.61 -4.49 8.08
N LYS A 19 2.68 -5.04 6.86
CA LYS A 19 3.91 -5.21 6.08
C LYS A 19 3.68 -4.75 4.65
N PRO A 20 4.73 -4.25 3.97
CA PRO A 20 4.68 -4.04 2.52
C PRO A 20 4.24 -5.32 1.79
N ASP A 21 3.37 -5.17 0.80
CA ASP A 21 2.98 -6.23 -0.13
C ASP A 21 3.16 -5.75 -1.56
N ALA A 22 3.86 -6.54 -2.36
CA ALA A 22 4.19 -6.19 -3.74
C ALA A 22 3.69 -7.29 -4.70
N THR A 23 3.23 -6.85 -5.86
CA THR A 23 2.91 -7.67 -7.02
C THR A 23 3.83 -7.24 -8.14
N GLN A 24 4.71 -8.15 -8.59
CA GLN A 24 5.71 -7.85 -9.63
C GLN A 24 5.12 -7.81 -11.03
N ASP A 25 4.10 -8.64 -11.32
CA ASP A 25 3.38 -8.56 -12.59
C ASP A 25 1.91 -8.99 -12.42
N PHE A 26 0.97 -8.08 -12.71
CA PHE A 26 -0.47 -8.38 -12.71
C PHE A 26 -0.84 -9.48 -13.71
N SER A 27 -0.08 -9.67 -14.79
CA SER A 27 -0.40 -10.69 -15.80
C SER A 27 -0.12 -12.12 -15.31
N THR A 28 0.85 -12.29 -14.41
CA THR A 28 1.32 -13.61 -13.96
C THR A 28 0.90 -13.95 -12.54
N ASP A 29 0.73 -12.96 -11.66
CA ASP A 29 0.40 -13.21 -10.25
C ASP A 29 -1.05 -13.72 -10.10
N PRO A 30 -1.29 -14.95 -9.59
CA PRO A 30 -2.63 -15.49 -9.40
C PRO A 30 -3.50 -14.67 -8.43
N ARG A 31 -2.89 -13.99 -7.45
CA ARG A 31 -3.59 -13.14 -6.47
C ARG A 31 -4.34 -12.00 -7.17
N THR A 32 -3.90 -11.63 -8.37
CA THR A 32 -4.47 -10.52 -9.13
C THR A 32 -5.60 -10.92 -10.06
N ALA A 33 -5.91 -12.21 -10.18
CA ALA A 33 -6.95 -12.70 -11.10
C ALA A 33 -8.28 -11.90 -11.04
N PRO A 34 -8.79 -11.45 -9.88
CA PRO A 34 -10.03 -10.68 -9.82
C PRO A 34 -9.97 -9.29 -10.49
N TRP A 35 -8.79 -8.67 -10.59
CA TRP A 35 -8.62 -7.30 -11.09
C TRP A 35 -7.62 -7.17 -12.24
N ARG A 36 -6.98 -8.27 -12.67
CA ARG A 36 -5.94 -8.31 -13.70
C ARG A 36 -6.32 -7.52 -14.96
N ASP A 37 -7.46 -7.86 -15.57
CA ASP A 37 -7.87 -7.22 -16.82
C ASP A 37 -8.13 -5.73 -16.65
N SER A 38 -8.65 -5.32 -15.48
CA SER A 38 -8.86 -3.91 -15.18
C SER A 38 -7.54 -3.18 -14.96
N ALA A 39 -6.60 -3.78 -14.22
CA ALA A 39 -5.28 -3.21 -13.97
C ALA A 39 -4.51 -3.01 -15.28
N ILE A 40 -4.50 -4.03 -16.16
CA ILE A 40 -3.84 -3.99 -17.47
C ILE A 40 -4.48 -2.93 -18.37
N ARG A 41 -5.82 -2.83 -18.44
CA ARG A 41 -6.50 -1.78 -19.22
C ARG A 41 -6.16 -0.36 -18.75
N CYS A 42 -5.91 -0.19 -17.46
CA CYS A 42 -5.47 1.08 -16.88
C CYS A 42 -3.95 1.33 -17.05
N GLY A 43 -3.22 0.43 -17.72
CA GLY A 43 -1.78 0.56 -17.94
C GLY A 43 -0.90 0.12 -16.77
N HIS A 44 -1.46 -0.54 -15.75
CA HIS A 44 -0.70 -1.03 -14.61
C HIS A 44 -0.16 -2.44 -14.84
N ARG A 45 1.13 -2.63 -14.56
CA ARG A 45 1.83 -3.91 -14.65
C ARG A 45 2.37 -4.40 -13.32
N SER A 46 2.73 -3.52 -12.40
CA SER A 46 3.10 -3.89 -11.03
C SER A 46 2.51 -2.93 -10.01
N VAL A 47 2.47 -3.35 -8.74
CA VAL A 47 1.98 -2.53 -7.62
C VAL A 47 2.70 -2.88 -6.33
N ILE A 48 2.89 -1.88 -5.47
CA ILE A 48 3.29 -2.04 -4.08
C ILE A 48 2.32 -1.29 -3.16
N GLY A 49 1.86 -1.95 -2.10
CA GLY A 49 1.13 -1.35 -0.99
C GLY A 49 2.01 -1.23 0.23
N LEU A 50 2.13 -0.03 0.78
CA LEU A 50 3.02 0.32 1.89
C LEU A 50 2.20 0.82 3.09
N PRO A 51 2.26 0.14 4.25
CA PRO A 51 1.44 0.50 5.40
C PRO A 51 1.93 1.79 6.06
N LEU A 52 1.06 2.80 6.19
CA LEU A 52 1.34 3.99 6.98
C LEU A 52 0.96 3.75 8.45
N LYS A 53 1.95 3.71 9.33
CA LYS A 53 1.81 3.33 10.74
C LYS A 53 2.01 4.53 11.67
N ASP A 54 1.21 4.59 12.73
CA ASP A 54 1.50 5.53 13.81
C ASP A 54 2.65 5.04 14.71
N LYS A 55 3.03 5.87 15.69
CA LYS A 55 4.10 5.53 16.65
C LYS A 55 3.82 4.26 17.46
N GLY A 56 2.55 3.87 17.63
CA GLY A 56 2.14 2.64 18.30
C GLY A 56 2.15 1.41 17.37
N GLY A 57 2.55 1.57 16.12
CA GLY A 57 2.56 0.50 15.12
C GLY A 57 1.19 0.22 14.51
N LYS A 58 0.15 1.01 14.83
CA LYS A 58 -1.18 0.83 14.25
C LYS A 58 -1.20 1.44 12.84
N VAL A 59 -1.63 0.65 11.87
CA VAL A 59 -1.84 1.11 10.50
C VAL A 59 -3.04 2.06 10.45
N PHE A 60 -2.82 3.28 9.97
CA PHE A 60 -3.88 4.29 9.78
C PHE A 60 -4.15 4.60 8.31
N GLY A 61 -3.35 4.06 7.39
CA GLY A 61 -3.49 4.26 5.96
C GLY A 61 -2.59 3.31 5.15
N ASP A 62 -2.72 3.37 3.83
CA ASP A 62 -1.94 2.60 2.87
C ASP A 62 -1.45 3.58 1.79
N LEU A 63 -0.17 3.51 1.45
CA LEU A 63 0.40 4.17 0.29
C LEU A 63 0.56 3.13 -0.81
N THR A 64 -0.26 3.22 -1.84
CA THR A 64 -0.19 2.33 -3.00
C THR A 64 0.51 3.02 -4.16
N ILE A 65 1.54 2.39 -4.74
CA ILE A 65 2.25 2.87 -5.91
C ILE A 65 2.11 1.84 -7.03
N TYR A 66 1.67 2.27 -8.19
CA TYR A 66 1.56 1.44 -9.39
C TYR A 66 2.65 1.80 -10.40
N SER A 67 3.08 0.82 -11.18
CA SER A 67 4.00 1.03 -12.30
C SER A 67 3.46 0.38 -13.57
N SER A 68 3.77 0.97 -14.71
CA SER A 68 3.48 0.43 -16.04
C SER A 68 4.46 -0.65 -16.49
N GLU A 69 5.50 -0.92 -15.70
CA GLU A 69 6.51 -1.93 -15.96
C GLU A 69 6.36 -3.11 -14.98
N PRO A 70 6.58 -4.37 -15.44
CA PRO A 70 6.73 -5.49 -14.52
C PRO A 70 8.03 -5.35 -13.72
N ASP A 71 8.12 -6.07 -12.60
CA ASP A 71 9.30 -6.15 -11.75
C ASP A 71 9.79 -4.82 -11.14
N GLY A 72 8.96 -3.77 -11.17
CA GLY A 72 9.29 -2.45 -10.62
C GLY A 72 9.26 -2.35 -9.09
N CYS A 73 9.22 -3.49 -8.39
CA CYS A 73 9.15 -3.57 -6.94
C CYS A 73 10.20 -4.55 -6.41
N THR A 74 11.45 -4.44 -6.86
CA THR A 74 12.57 -5.25 -6.36
C THR A 74 12.74 -5.11 -4.85
N SER A 75 13.48 -6.03 -4.23
CA SER A 75 13.80 -5.95 -2.79
C SER A 75 14.46 -4.63 -2.38
N GLN A 76 15.21 -3.98 -3.28
CA GLN A 76 15.84 -2.69 -3.04
C GLN A 76 14.80 -1.55 -3.09
N GLU A 77 13.94 -1.54 -4.11
CA GLU A 77 12.84 -0.56 -4.22
C GLU A 77 11.85 -0.70 -3.06
N ILE A 78 11.49 -1.92 -2.66
CA ILE A 78 10.61 -2.15 -1.51
C ILE A 78 11.18 -1.50 -0.26
N ARG A 79 12.48 -1.66 0.02
CA ARG A 79 13.12 -1.07 1.20
C ARG A 79 13.11 0.46 1.14
N LEU A 80 13.50 1.02 -0.01
CA LEU A 80 13.52 2.47 -0.21
C LEU A 80 12.12 3.07 -0.03
N LEU A 81 11.10 2.42 -0.60
CA LEU A 81 9.72 2.89 -0.54
C LEU A 81 9.11 2.68 0.87
N ASP A 82 9.50 1.64 1.61
CA ASP A 82 9.07 1.44 3.01
C ASP A 82 9.67 2.50 3.94
N GLU A 83 10.94 2.88 3.74
CA GLU A 83 11.56 4.02 4.44
C GLU A 83 10.81 5.33 4.16
N LEU A 84 10.53 5.61 2.88
CA LEU A 84 9.74 6.78 2.47
C LEU A 84 8.33 6.76 3.10
N ALA A 85 7.67 5.61 3.12
CA ALA A 85 6.36 5.46 3.75
C ALA A 85 6.43 5.74 5.26
N GLY A 86 7.52 5.36 5.92
CA GLY A 86 7.80 5.70 7.32
C GLY A 86 7.91 7.21 7.55
N ASP A 87 8.67 7.91 6.71
CA ASP A 87 8.83 9.37 6.78
C ASP A 87 7.50 10.10 6.56
N LEU A 88 6.73 9.66 5.56
CA LEU A 88 5.39 10.20 5.29
C LEU A 88 4.44 9.96 6.47
N ALA A 89 4.46 8.76 7.06
CA ALA A 89 3.62 8.44 8.19
C ALA A 89 3.95 9.32 9.42
N PHE A 90 5.24 9.57 9.66
CA PHE A 90 5.70 10.47 10.71
C PHE A 90 5.24 11.92 10.47
N GLY A 91 5.39 12.43 9.25
CA GLY A 91 4.95 13.77 8.87
C GLY A 91 3.44 13.96 9.05
N ILE A 92 2.64 13.01 8.57
CA ILE A 92 1.18 13.01 8.73
C ILE A 92 0.79 12.97 10.21
N GLY A 93 1.42 12.09 11.00
CA GLY A 93 1.18 12.00 12.44
C GLY A 93 1.47 13.31 13.16
N THR A 94 2.55 14.00 12.77
CA THR A 94 2.92 15.32 13.32
C THR A 94 1.88 16.39 12.98
N LEU A 95 1.39 16.43 11.74
CA LEU A 95 0.39 17.41 11.29
C LEU A 95 -0.97 17.19 11.97
N ARG A 96 -1.46 15.94 11.99
CA ARG A 96 -2.69 15.58 12.71
C ARG A 96 -2.58 15.94 14.18
N GLY A 97 -1.40 15.70 14.74
CA GLY A 97 -1.09 16.09 16.08
C GLY A 97 -1.30 17.59 16.30
N ARG A 98 -0.57 18.44 15.58
CA ARG A 98 -0.71 19.89 15.70
C ARG A 98 -2.16 20.39 15.54
N ALA A 99 -2.96 19.77 14.67
CA ALA A 99 -4.36 20.14 14.47
C ALA A 99 -5.24 19.87 15.71
N GLU A 100 -5.04 18.75 16.40
CA GLU A 100 -5.83 18.40 17.59
C GLU A 100 -5.54 19.31 18.79
N ARG A 101 -4.29 19.80 18.96
CA ARG A 101 -3.97 20.75 20.05
C ARG A 101 -4.52 22.16 19.83
N LYS A 102 -4.98 22.48 18.61
CA LYS A 102 -5.56 23.78 18.25
C LYS A 102 -7.09 23.79 18.37
N ARG A 103 -7.72 22.68 18.72
CA ARG A 103 -9.15 22.55 19.03
C ARG A 103 -9.36 22.67 20.53
#